data_AF-A0AAU7E690-F1
#
_entry.id   AF-A0AAU7E690-F1
#
_cell.length_a   1.000
_cell.length_b   1.000
_cell.length_c   1.000
_cell.angle_alpha   90.00
_cell.angle_beta   90.00
_cell.angle_gamma   90.00
#
_symmetry.space_group_name_H-M   'P 1'
#
loop_
_entity.id
_entity.type
_entity.pdbx_description
1 polymer ?
#
loop_
_entity_poly.entity_id
_entity_poly.type
_entity_poly.pdbx_seq_one_letter_code
_entity_poly.pdbx_strand_id
1 'polypeptide(L)'
;MGFRKAFSILELIFVIAIIAILVSISIPYFSNSKQEAKITKLKADFTTLQSALVFYKNQNFLRSNSQNLSVLDEAKIGLEKEPLFFCTQSQISVCNDGANCCQGSLLSNAIYSNKQAWMKTGFNAYRYYITPKFFFDFIYDFESGELKCIGQRCKELL
;
A
#
# COMPACT_ATOMS: atom_id res chain seq x y z
N MET A 1 9.89 54.48 29.26
CA MET A 1 10.60 54.04 28.04
C MET A 1 11.14 52.64 28.32
N GLY A 2 10.39 51.60 27.94
CA GLY A 2 10.73 50.22 28.30
C GLY A 2 11.84 49.69 27.41
N PHE A 3 12.98 49.31 28.00
CA PHE A 3 14.03 48.58 27.31
C PHE A 3 13.45 47.26 26.81
N ARG A 4 13.26 47.15 25.49
CA ARG A 4 12.93 45.88 24.86
C ARG A 4 14.16 44.98 25.03
N LYS A 5 13.99 43.87 25.75
CA LYS A 5 15.04 42.85 25.90
C LYS A 5 15.37 42.31 24.51
N ALA A 6 16.54 42.66 24.00
CA ALA A 6 17.12 42.04 22.82
C ALA A 6 17.77 40.72 23.25
N PHE A 7 17.64 39.70 22.40
CA PHE A 7 18.25 38.38 22.61
C PHE A 7 19.77 38.51 22.63
N SER A 8 20.45 37.87 23.59
CA SER A 8 21.91 37.88 23.63
C SER A 8 22.47 36.95 22.54
N ILE A 9 23.59 37.35 21.93
CA ILE A 9 24.33 36.49 21.00
C ILE A 9 24.75 35.18 21.71
N LEU A 10 25.07 35.25 23.00
CA LEU A 10 25.45 34.07 23.78
C LEU A 10 24.28 33.10 23.96
N GLU A 11 23.06 33.60 24.17
CA GLU A 11 21.85 32.77 24.24
C GLU A 11 21.62 32.06 22.90
N LEU A 12 21.82 32.77 21.78
CA LEU A 12 21.68 32.19 20.45
C LEU A 12 22.69 31.05 20.21
N ILE A 13 23.95 31.23 20.62
CA ILE A 13 25.01 30.23 20.48
C ILE A 13 24.68 28.96 21.29
N PHE A 14 24.18 29.12 22.52
CA PHE A 14 23.81 27.97 23.34
C PHE A 14 22.62 27.20 22.75
N VAL A 15 21.63 27.91 22.20
CA VAL A 15 20.46 27.29 21.55
C VAL A 15 20.87 26.46 20.33
N ILE A 16 21.70 27.01 19.43
CA ILE A 16 22.15 26.25 18.24
C ILE A 16 23.02 25.05 18.62
N ALA A 17 23.82 25.16 19.69
CA ALA A 17 24.66 24.05 20.17
C ALA A 17 23.79 22.88 20.67
N ILE A 18 22.74 23.16 21.44
CA ILE A 18 21.80 22.13 21.91
C ILE A 18 21.06 21.49 20.73
N ILE A 19 20.56 22.30 19.78
CA ILE A 19 19.84 21.78 18.60
C ILE A 19 20.74 20.86 17.78
N ALA A 20 22.02 21.20 17.60
CA ALA A 20 22.97 20.36 16.86
C ALA A 20 23.13 18.97 17.49
N ILE A 21 23.23 18.90 18.82
CA ILE A 21 23.33 17.63 19.57
C ILE A 21 22.05 16.80 19.40
N LEU A 22 20.87 17.43 19.55
CA LEU A 22 19.59 16.74 19.43
C LEU A 22 19.35 16.20 18.01
N VAL A 23 19.69 16.97 16.99
CA VAL A 23 19.53 16.57 15.58
C VAL A 23 20.44 15.39 15.25
N SER A 24 21.68 15.38 15.76
CA SER A 24 22.64 14.30 15.52
C SER A 24 22.11 12.93 15.95
N ILE A 25 21.33 12.86 17.03
CA ILE A 25 20.78 11.60 17.56
C ILE A 25 19.44 11.25 16.89
N SER A 26 18.64 12.26 16.52
CA SER A 26 17.26 12.07 16.05
C SER A 26 17.14 11.58 14.60
N ILE A 27 18.07 11.94 13.72
CA ILE A 27 18.02 11.60 12.28
C ILE A 27 17.94 10.09 12.00
N PRO A 28 18.82 9.21 12.53
CA PRO A 28 18.81 7.79 12.18
C PRO A 28 17.54 7.07 12.67
N TYR A 29 17.04 7.43 13.86
CA TYR A 29 15.85 6.81 14.46
C TYR A 29 14.60 7.02 13.60
N PHE A 30 14.44 8.23 13.04
CA PHE A 30 13.29 8.57 12.20
C PHE A 30 13.26 7.83 10.87
N SER A 31 14.43 7.48 10.30
CA SER A 31 14.51 6.73 9.05
C SER A 31 14.03 5.29 9.22
N ASN A 32 14.47 4.60 10.28
CA ASN A 32 14.11 3.20 10.52
C ASN A 32 12.64 3.06 10.88
N SER A 33 12.12 3.93 11.75
CA SER A 33 10.70 3.92 12.14
C SER A 33 9.76 4.07 10.93
N LYS A 34 10.13 4.90 9.94
CA LYS A 34 9.37 5.02 8.68
C LYS A 34 9.34 3.73 7.87
N GLN A 35 10.46 3.02 7.78
CA GLN A 35 10.53 1.76 7.02
C GLN A 35 9.69 0.68 7.70
N GLU A 36 9.80 0.56 9.03
CA GLU A 36 9.00 -0.37 9.82
C GLU A 36 7.50 -0.06 9.69
N ALA A 37 7.09 1.20 9.79
CA ALA A 37 5.70 1.60 9.60
C ALA A 37 5.17 1.21 8.21
N LYS A 38 5.99 1.32 7.16
CA LYS A 38 5.62 0.87 5.81
C LYS A 38 5.47 -0.64 5.70
N ILE A 39 6.33 -1.41 6.37
CA ILE A 39 6.24 -2.88 6.41
C ILE A 39 5.00 -3.31 7.18
N THR A 40 4.74 -2.71 8.34
CA THR A 40 3.54 -2.98 9.15
C THR A 40 2.26 -2.66 8.38
N LYS A 41 2.25 -1.54 7.64
CA LYS A 41 1.15 -1.21 6.74
C LYS A 41 0.98 -2.26 5.64
N LEU A 42 2.07 -2.68 4.99
CA LEU A 42 2.02 -3.73 3.97
C LEU A 42 1.42 -5.03 4.52
N LYS A 43 1.83 -5.46 5.73
CA LYS A 43 1.27 -6.65 6.39
C LYS A 43 -0.22 -6.50 6.63
N ALA A 44 -0.67 -5.35 7.16
CA ALA A 44 -2.09 -5.09 7.41
C ALA A 44 -2.91 -5.04 6.10
N ASP A 45 -2.39 -4.40 5.06
CA ASP A 45 -3.04 -4.35 3.74
C ASP A 45 -3.15 -5.78 3.16
N PHE A 46 -2.07 -6.57 3.24
CA PHE A 46 -2.02 -7.94 2.73
C PHE A 46 -3.00 -8.88 3.44
N THR A 47 -3.08 -8.86 4.77
CA THR A 47 -4.03 -9.68 5.53
C THR A 47 -5.48 -9.25 5.25
N THR A 48 -5.71 -7.95 5.07
CA THR A 48 -7.03 -7.42 4.67
C THR A 48 -7.41 -7.91 3.28
N LEU A 49 -6.49 -7.86 2.30
CA LEU A 49 -6.74 -8.35 0.95
C LEU A 49 -6.99 -9.86 0.91
N GLN A 50 -6.20 -10.65 1.66
CA GLN A 50 -6.44 -12.09 1.76
C GLN A 50 -7.80 -12.42 2.37
N SER A 51 -8.16 -11.75 3.47
CA SER A 51 -9.45 -11.99 4.11
C SER A 51 -10.62 -11.59 3.20
N ALA A 52 -10.50 -10.50 2.45
CA ALA A 52 -11.48 -10.09 1.44
C ALA A 52 -11.63 -11.12 0.31
N LEU A 53 -10.52 -11.67 -0.20
CA LEU A 53 -10.54 -12.72 -1.22
C LEU A 53 -11.22 -14.00 -0.72
N VAL A 54 -10.90 -14.44 0.49
CA VAL A 54 -11.54 -15.62 1.12
C VAL A 54 -13.03 -15.36 1.34
N PHE A 55 -13.40 -14.17 1.80
CA PHE A 55 -14.80 -13.79 1.96
C PHE A 55 -15.56 -13.81 0.63
N TYR A 56 -14.97 -13.25 -0.42
CA TYR A 56 -15.56 -13.25 -1.77
C TYR A 56 -15.75 -14.67 -2.30
N LYS A 57 -14.74 -15.54 -2.16
CA LYS A 57 -14.81 -16.96 -2.54
C LYS A 57 -15.94 -17.69 -1.79
N ASN A 58 -16.05 -17.47 -0.47
CA ASN A 58 -17.12 -18.05 0.34
C ASN A 58 -18.51 -17.55 -0.09
N GLN A 59 -18.64 -16.25 -0.39
CA GLN A 59 -19.90 -15.68 -0.87
C GLN A 59 -20.31 -16.28 -2.23
N ASN A 60 -19.37 -16.44 -3.15
CA ASN A 60 -19.64 -17.04 -4.46
C ASN A 60 -20.02 -18.52 -4.35
N PHE A 61 -19.35 -19.27 -3.48
CA PHE A 61 -19.70 -20.66 -3.18
C PHE A 61 -21.16 -20.79 -2.71
N LEU A 62 -21.62 -19.92 -1.80
CA LEU A 62 -23.01 -19.90 -1.33
C LEU A 62 -24.01 -19.54 -2.43
N ARG A 63 -23.60 -18.72 -3.41
CA ARG A 63 -24.43 -18.30 -4.55
C ARG A 63 -24.46 -19.33 -5.70
N SER A 64 -23.86 -20.49 -5.50
CA SER A 64 -23.69 -21.52 -6.56
C SER A 64 -22.96 -21.00 -7.81
N ASN A 65 -22.23 -19.89 -7.69
CA ASN A 65 -21.36 -19.37 -8.73
C ASN A 65 -19.92 -19.80 -8.39
N SER A 66 -19.32 -20.63 -9.22
CA SER A 66 -18.00 -21.22 -8.98
C SER A 66 -16.84 -20.39 -9.53
N GLN A 67 -17.10 -19.21 -10.09
CA GLN A 67 -16.05 -18.39 -10.68
C GLN A 67 -15.37 -17.50 -9.63
N ASN A 68 -14.04 -17.62 -9.56
CA ASN A 68 -13.19 -16.67 -8.85
C ASN A 68 -13.12 -15.35 -9.62
N LEU A 69 -12.73 -14.28 -8.93
CA LEU A 69 -12.52 -12.99 -9.55
C LEU A 69 -11.39 -13.11 -10.60
N SER A 70 -11.65 -12.80 -11.87
CA SER A 70 -10.64 -12.86 -12.93
C SER A 70 -9.68 -11.66 -12.87
N VAL A 71 -10.18 -10.53 -12.37
CA VAL A 71 -9.47 -9.23 -12.30
C VAL A 71 -9.78 -8.56 -10.97
N LEU A 72 -8.75 -8.08 -10.26
CA LEU A 72 -8.92 -7.40 -8.96
C LEU A 72 -9.20 -5.90 -9.07
N ASP A 73 -8.76 -5.27 -10.17
CA ASP A 73 -9.02 -3.87 -10.50
C ASP A 73 -8.78 -3.57 -11.98
N GLU A 74 -9.39 -2.49 -12.45
CA GLU A 74 -9.20 -1.97 -13.81
C GLU A 74 -8.18 -0.80 -13.85
N ALA A 75 -7.33 -0.68 -12.82
CA ALA A 75 -6.31 0.37 -12.79
C ALA A 75 -5.32 0.23 -13.97
N LYS A 76 -4.83 1.37 -14.44
CA LYS A 76 -3.79 1.44 -15.47
C LYS A 76 -2.43 1.05 -14.89
N ILE A 77 -1.67 0.26 -15.66
CA ILE A 77 -0.35 -0.22 -15.27
C ILE A 77 0.64 0.95 -15.22
N GLY A 78 1.40 1.07 -14.13
CA GLY A 78 2.46 2.07 -13.97
C GLY A 78 1.99 3.52 -13.80
N LEU A 79 0.68 3.77 -13.62
CA LEU A 79 0.15 5.10 -13.36
C LEU A 79 -0.08 5.34 -11.86
N GLU A 80 0.16 6.55 -11.38
CA GLU A 80 -0.14 6.94 -10.01
C GLU A 80 -1.61 7.38 -9.86
N LYS A 81 -2.12 7.30 -8.63
CA LYS A 81 -3.49 7.71 -8.22
C LYS A 81 -4.63 6.89 -8.84
N GLU A 82 -4.33 5.74 -9.41
CA GLU A 82 -5.34 4.78 -9.85
C GLU A 82 -5.85 3.92 -8.67
N PRO A 83 -7.15 3.56 -8.64
CA PRO A 83 -7.73 2.73 -7.58
C PRO A 83 -7.35 1.26 -7.77
N LEU A 84 -6.60 0.70 -6.82
CA LEU A 84 -6.20 -0.71 -6.77
C LEU A 84 -7.16 -1.51 -5.89
N PHE A 85 -7.36 -2.79 -6.26
CA PHE A 85 -8.22 -3.75 -5.56
C PHE A 85 -9.66 -3.26 -5.33
N PHE A 86 -10.11 -2.33 -6.18
CA PHE A 86 -11.40 -1.68 -6.05
C PHE A 86 -12.00 -1.46 -7.43
N CYS A 87 -13.29 -1.76 -7.53
CA CYS A 87 -14.05 -1.61 -8.75
C CYS A 87 -15.27 -0.72 -8.47
N THR A 88 -15.51 0.25 -9.34
CA THR A 88 -16.69 1.13 -9.23
C THR A 88 -17.94 0.45 -9.75
N GLN A 89 -19.12 0.89 -9.29
CA GLN A 89 -20.39 0.30 -9.73
C GLN A 89 -20.62 0.42 -11.25
N SER A 90 -20.13 1.50 -11.86
CA SER A 90 -20.18 1.67 -13.32
C SER A 90 -19.34 0.62 -14.06
N GLN A 91 -18.19 0.22 -13.51
CA GLN A 91 -17.35 -0.82 -14.10
C GLN A 91 -18.01 -2.19 -13.99
N ILE A 92 -18.59 -2.48 -12.82
CA ILE A 92 -19.33 -3.74 -12.58
C ILE A 92 -20.51 -3.87 -13.54
N SER A 93 -21.23 -2.78 -13.83
CA SER A 93 -22.39 -2.82 -14.74
C SER A 93 -22.04 -3.00 -16.21
N VAL A 94 -20.80 -2.71 -16.61
CA VAL A 94 -20.31 -2.87 -18.00
C VAL A 94 -19.72 -4.27 -18.22
N CYS A 95 -19.43 -5.00 -17.15
CA CYS A 95 -19.06 -6.41 -17.21
C CYS A 95 -20.23 -7.29 -17.67
N ASN A 96 -20.33 -7.53 -18.97
CA ASN A 96 -21.23 -8.53 -19.55
C ASN A 96 -20.52 -9.90 -19.62
N ASP A 97 -20.15 -10.46 -18.46
CA ASP A 97 -19.44 -11.74 -18.32
C ASP A 97 -18.11 -11.84 -19.12
N GLY A 98 -17.50 -10.69 -19.41
CA GLY A 98 -16.23 -10.62 -20.13
C GLY A 98 -15.05 -11.12 -19.30
N ALA A 99 -14.09 -11.78 -19.96
CA ALA A 99 -12.95 -12.43 -19.29
C ALA A 99 -11.94 -11.48 -18.59
N ASN A 100 -12.06 -10.15 -18.74
CA ASN A 100 -11.04 -9.17 -18.31
C ASN A 100 -11.64 -7.93 -17.61
N CYS A 101 -12.74 -8.07 -16.89
CA CYS A 101 -13.42 -6.93 -16.29
C CYS A 101 -13.74 -7.17 -14.82
N CYS A 102 -13.92 -6.08 -14.08
CA CYS A 102 -14.19 -6.10 -12.65
C CYS A 102 -15.61 -6.59 -12.32
N GLN A 103 -15.76 -7.81 -11.80
CA GLN A 103 -17.08 -8.33 -11.38
C GLN A 103 -17.51 -7.83 -9.99
N GLY A 104 -16.58 -7.39 -9.15
CA GLY A 104 -16.86 -6.95 -7.79
C GLY A 104 -15.65 -6.29 -7.14
N SER A 105 -15.91 -5.44 -6.14
CA SER A 105 -14.86 -4.80 -5.34
C SER A 105 -14.45 -5.67 -4.16
N LEU A 106 -13.15 -5.81 -3.91
CA LEU A 106 -12.64 -6.49 -2.72
C LEU A 106 -12.64 -5.57 -1.49
N LEU A 107 -12.30 -4.31 -1.71
CA LEU A 107 -12.22 -3.31 -0.64
C LEU A 107 -13.44 -2.38 -0.66
N SER A 108 -13.81 -1.87 0.51
CA SER A 108 -14.81 -0.79 0.64
C SER A 108 -14.24 0.57 0.25
N ASN A 109 -12.94 0.77 0.44
CA ASN A 109 -12.19 1.95 0.04
C ASN A 109 -11.01 1.54 -0.83
N ALA A 110 -10.84 2.21 -1.96
CA ALA A 110 -9.73 1.94 -2.87
C ALA A 110 -8.37 2.28 -2.25
N ILE A 111 -7.38 1.43 -2.51
CA ILE A 111 -5.97 1.77 -2.27
C ILE A 111 -5.47 2.49 -3.52
N TYR A 112 -5.05 3.75 -3.39
CA TYR A 112 -4.55 4.51 -4.53
C TYR A 112 -3.09 4.18 -4.84
N SER A 113 -2.80 3.98 -6.12
CA SER A 113 -1.45 3.67 -6.58
C SER A 113 -0.47 4.83 -6.32
N ASN A 114 0.72 4.50 -5.81
CA ASN A 114 1.78 5.45 -5.52
C ASN A 114 3.16 4.77 -5.66
N LYS A 115 4.14 5.45 -6.27
CA LYS A 115 5.53 4.96 -6.41
C LYS A 115 6.22 4.65 -5.08
N GLN A 116 5.74 5.17 -3.95
CA GLN A 116 6.27 4.94 -2.61
C GLN A 116 5.49 3.91 -1.79
N ALA A 117 4.47 3.28 -2.39
CA ALA A 117 3.59 2.28 -1.77
C ALA A 117 3.15 1.26 -2.83
N TRP A 118 1.85 0.96 -2.93
CA TRP A 118 1.29 0.02 -3.91
C TRP A 118 1.32 0.57 -5.33
N MET A 119 1.75 -0.24 -6.28
CA MET A 119 1.77 0.08 -7.70
C MET A 119 1.43 -1.14 -8.54
N LYS A 120 0.58 -0.97 -9.55
CA LYS A 120 0.29 -2.03 -10.52
C LYS A 120 1.42 -2.13 -11.53
N THR A 121 2.01 -3.31 -11.65
CA THR A 121 3.14 -3.60 -12.55
C THR A 121 2.74 -4.45 -13.74
N GLY A 122 1.64 -5.20 -13.64
CA GLY A 122 1.06 -5.99 -14.72
C GLY A 122 -0.44 -6.18 -14.53
N PHE A 123 -1.07 -7.02 -15.34
CA PHE A 123 -2.52 -7.27 -15.26
C PHE A 123 -2.93 -7.85 -13.90
N ASN A 124 -2.20 -8.88 -13.45
CA ASN A 124 -2.38 -9.54 -12.14
C ASN A 124 -1.17 -9.36 -11.22
N ALA A 125 -0.30 -8.40 -11.52
CA ALA A 125 0.95 -8.19 -10.80
C ALA A 125 0.96 -6.82 -10.13
N TYR A 126 1.28 -6.82 -8.85
CA TYR A 126 1.34 -5.65 -7.99
C TYR A 126 2.70 -5.61 -7.31
N ARG A 127 3.17 -4.40 -7.03
CA ARG A 127 4.42 -4.17 -6.32
C ARG A 127 4.19 -3.18 -5.20
N TYR A 128 4.74 -3.45 -4.04
CA TYR A 128 4.77 -2.51 -2.93
C TYR A 128 6.19 -2.02 -2.68
N TYR A 129 6.39 -0.70 -2.75
CA TYR A 129 7.70 -0.08 -2.52
C TYR A 129 7.84 0.40 -1.08
N ILE A 130 8.92 0.00 -0.41
CA ILE A 130 9.33 0.62 0.86
C ILE A 130 10.40 1.68 0.57
N THR A 131 11.39 1.29 -0.24
CA THR A 131 12.38 2.19 -0.85
C THR A 131 12.52 1.86 -2.34
N PRO A 132 13.12 2.73 -3.18
CA PRO A 132 13.26 2.45 -4.62
C PRO A 132 14.00 1.15 -4.95
N LYS A 133 14.87 0.68 -4.05
CA LYS A 133 15.63 -0.58 -4.18
C LYS A 133 15.05 -1.74 -3.37
N PHE A 134 14.06 -1.48 -2.52
CA PHE A 134 13.44 -2.46 -1.63
C PHE A 134 11.93 -2.48 -1.83
N PHE A 135 11.45 -3.53 -2.48
CA PHE A 135 10.05 -3.72 -2.83
C PHE A 135 9.64 -5.19 -2.67
N PHE A 136 8.33 -5.39 -2.58
CA PHE A 136 7.67 -6.70 -2.55
C PHE A 136 6.82 -6.86 -3.80
N ASP A 137 6.91 -8.01 -4.44
CA ASP A 137 6.11 -8.36 -5.62
C ASP A 137 4.98 -9.31 -5.22
N PHE A 138 3.80 -9.07 -5.77
CA PHE A 138 2.60 -9.84 -5.54
C PHE A 138 2.00 -10.23 -6.90
N ILE A 139 1.64 -11.49 -7.04
CA ILE A 139 0.92 -11.99 -8.20
C ILE A 139 -0.37 -12.61 -7.72
N TYR A 140 -1.46 -12.19 -8.36
CA TYR A 140 -2.77 -12.79 -8.17
C TYR A 140 -2.94 -13.99 -9.09
N ASP A 141 -3.28 -15.13 -8.49
CA ASP A 141 -3.56 -16.37 -9.19
C ASP A 141 -5.08 -16.55 -9.27
N PHE A 142 -5.62 -16.51 -10.50
CA PHE A 142 -7.06 -16.59 -10.76
C PHE A 142 -7.61 -18.00 -10.54
N GLU A 143 -6.77 -19.05 -10.65
CA GLU A 143 -7.20 -20.43 -10.43
C GLU A 143 -7.40 -20.71 -8.95
N SER A 144 -6.43 -20.32 -8.12
CA SER A 144 -6.54 -20.50 -6.66
C SER A 144 -7.42 -19.43 -6.00
N GLY A 145 -7.56 -18.25 -6.64
CA GLY A 145 -8.24 -17.09 -6.08
C GLY A 145 -7.43 -16.41 -4.98
N GLU A 146 -6.09 -16.56 -5.00
CA GLU A 146 -5.20 -16.13 -3.92
C GLU A 146 -4.17 -15.11 -4.42
N LEU A 147 -3.84 -14.15 -3.56
CA LEU A 147 -2.75 -13.21 -3.79
C LEU A 147 -1.45 -13.77 -3.20
N LYS A 148 -0.54 -14.19 -4.07
CA LYS A 148 0.75 -14.78 -3.69
C LYS A 148 1.84 -13.71 -3.69
N CYS A 149 2.63 -13.65 -2.63
CA CYS A 149 3.83 -12.83 -2.62
C CYS A 149 4.97 -13.59 -3.30
N ILE A 150 5.60 -12.99 -4.31
CA ILE A 150 6.71 -13.57 -5.05
C ILE A 150 8.01 -12.87 -4.63
N GLY A 151 8.93 -13.67 -4.09
CA GLY A 151 10.26 -13.21 -3.73
C GLY A 151 10.78 -13.84 -2.45
N GLN A 152 12.11 -13.94 -2.32
CA GLN A 152 12.75 -14.48 -1.12
C GLN A 152 12.42 -13.67 0.15
N ARG A 153 12.07 -12.39 -0.01
CA ARG A 153 11.75 -11.48 1.10
C ARG A 153 10.34 -11.64 1.64
N CYS A 154 9.44 -12.33 0.93
CA CYS A 154 8.06 -12.55 1.36
C CYS A 154 7.93 -13.33 2.68
N LYS A 155 8.99 -14.02 3.13
CA LYS A 155 9.04 -14.65 4.46
C LYS A 155 8.87 -13.65 5.60
N GLU A 156 9.22 -12.38 5.40
CA GLU A 156 9.03 -11.34 6.41
C GLU A 156 7.55 -10.96 6.59
N LEU A 157 6.67 -11.36 5.67
CA LEU A 157 5.23 -11.09 5.71
C LEU A 157 4.42 -12.20 6.39
N LEU A 158 5.03 -13.38 6.62
CA LEU A 158 4.44 -14.52 7.32
C LEU A 158 4.81 -14.52 8.81
#